data_AF-A0A961U1Y6-F1
#
_entry.id   AF-A0A961U1Y6-F1
#
_cell.length_a   1.000
_cell.length_b   1.000
_cell.length_c   1.000
_cell.angle_alpha   90.00
_cell.angle_beta   90.00
_cell.angle_gamma   90.00
#
_symmetry.space_group_name_H-M   'P 1'
#
loop_
_entity.id
_entity.type
_entity.pdbx_description
1 polymer ?
#
loop_
_entity_poly.entity_id
_entity_poly.type
_entity_poly.pdbx_seq_one_letter_code
_entity_poly.pdbx_strand_id
1 'polypeptide(L)'
;MVTKESDQLHDEYLQKLGEEFGATYFHARNEWCDLWLTWKQFENLFGHGPERVELLNKAGAAFFYRVDRHFFEAVTLALCRLSDPVKSAGKSNLTVMRFEQFMDTEDRKTRMSELLEAVKTATEFARDWRNRRISHNDYELKIGTAEPLKDATRDLMNEAISALFQVLGFISAEFLDQHLHNEVIDHLNNEMVMLERLYLGHETWERKMEDFLNEHGTPRVLPSWLTTEK
;
A
#
# COMPACT_ATOMS: atom_id res chain seq x y z
N MET A 1 -9.74 -3.19 18.59
CA MET A 1 -11.21 -3.09 18.72
C MET A 1 -11.75 -2.67 17.36
N VAL A 2 -11.69 -3.57 16.36
CA VAL A 2 -12.02 -3.30 14.94
C VAL A 2 -12.99 -4.36 14.38
N THR A 3 -13.16 -5.50 15.05
CA THR A 3 -13.88 -6.65 14.49
C THR A 3 -15.39 -6.47 14.44
N LYS A 4 -16.02 -5.94 15.50
CA LYS A 4 -17.49 -5.81 15.53
C LYS A 4 -18.06 -4.86 14.48
N GLU A 5 -17.38 -3.75 14.19
CA GLU A 5 -17.82 -2.81 13.13
C GLU A 5 -17.57 -3.39 11.74
N SER A 6 -16.48 -4.16 11.57
CA SER A 6 -16.16 -4.84 10.32
C SER A 6 -17.16 -5.96 9.99
N ASP A 7 -17.55 -6.76 10.98
CA ASP A 7 -18.53 -7.84 10.81
C ASP A 7 -19.93 -7.27 10.48
N GLN A 8 -20.31 -6.14 11.11
CA GLN A 8 -21.58 -5.46 10.82
C GLN A 8 -21.62 -4.88 9.39
N LEU A 9 -20.52 -4.27 8.94
CA LEU A 9 -20.41 -3.76 7.56
C LEU A 9 -20.44 -4.89 6.53
N HIS A 10 -19.82 -6.03 6.85
CA HIS A 10 -19.88 -7.21 6.00
C HIS A 10 -21.33 -7.67 5.81
N ASP A 11 -22.05 -7.89 6.91
CA ASP A 11 -23.45 -8.34 6.86
C ASP A 11 -24.37 -7.34 6.15
N GLU A 12 -24.14 -6.03 6.35
CA GLU A 12 -24.85 -4.98 5.61
C GLU A 12 -24.65 -5.09 4.10
N TYR A 13 -23.41 -5.28 3.64
CA TYR A 13 -23.11 -5.41 2.21
C TYR A 13 -23.69 -6.68 1.61
N LEU A 14 -23.65 -7.81 2.34
CA LEU A 14 -24.30 -9.05 1.92
C LEU A 14 -25.82 -8.86 1.78
N GLN A 15 -26.44 -8.13 2.70
CA GLN A 15 -27.87 -7.85 2.65
C GLN A 15 -28.25 -6.95 1.47
N LYS A 16 -27.47 -5.90 1.19
CA LYS A 16 -27.78 -4.91 0.15
C LYS A 16 -27.40 -5.37 -1.26
N LEU A 17 -26.27 -6.04 -1.41
CA LEU A 17 -25.69 -6.40 -2.71
C LEU A 17 -25.91 -7.88 -3.07
N GLY A 18 -26.36 -8.70 -2.12
CA GLY A 18 -26.37 -10.16 -2.25
C GLY A 18 -25.03 -10.79 -1.83
N GLU A 19 -25.05 -12.11 -1.63
CA GLU A 19 -23.93 -12.83 -0.99
C GLU A 19 -22.61 -12.67 -1.75
N GLU A 20 -22.60 -12.97 -3.04
CA GLU A 20 -21.36 -12.97 -3.82
C GLU A 20 -20.84 -11.56 -4.12
N PHE A 21 -21.73 -10.64 -4.50
CA PHE A 21 -21.35 -9.26 -4.80
C PHE A 21 -20.94 -8.51 -3.53
N GLY A 22 -21.72 -8.64 -2.46
CA GLY A 22 -21.43 -8.05 -1.15
C GLY A 22 -20.09 -8.51 -0.58
N ALA A 23 -19.83 -9.82 -0.58
CA ALA A 23 -18.54 -10.36 -0.12
C ALA A 23 -17.37 -9.87 -0.97
N THR A 24 -17.53 -9.86 -2.31
CA THR A 24 -16.48 -9.36 -3.22
C THR A 24 -16.19 -7.87 -2.95
N TYR A 25 -17.24 -7.06 -2.80
CA TYR A 25 -17.12 -5.63 -2.51
C TYR A 25 -16.44 -5.37 -1.17
N PHE A 26 -16.88 -6.04 -0.10
CA PHE A 26 -16.31 -5.91 1.24
C PHE A 26 -14.80 -6.14 1.24
N HIS A 27 -14.37 -7.27 0.70
CA HIS A 27 -12.96 -7.65 0.72
C HIS A 27 -12.11 -6.78 -0.22
N ALA A 28 -12.60 -6.45 -1.41
CA ALA A 28 -11.89 -5.56 -2.33
C ALA A 28 -11.74 -4.15 -1.74
N ARG A 29 -12.77 -3.64 -1.06
CA ARG A 29 -12.72 -2.35 -0.37
C ARG A 29 -11.70 -2.36 0.76
N ASN A 30 -11.70 -3.38 1.61
CA ASN A 30 -10.74 -3.47 2.72
C ASN A 30 -9.30 -3.60 2.20
N GLU A 31 -9.08 -4.41 1.16
CA GLU A 31 -7.75 -4.52 0.56
C GLU A 31 -7.31 -3.21 -0.11
N TRP A 32 -8.22 -2.44 -0.70
CA TRP A 32 -7.91 -1.09 -1.18
C TRP A 32 -7.56 -0.13 -0.03
N CYS A 33 -8.27 -0.19 1.10
CA CYS A 33 -7.94 0.62 2.28
C CYS A 33 -6.53 0.29 2.81
N ASP A 34 -6.19 -0.99 2.91
CA ASP A 34 -4.86 -1.44 3.34
C ASP A 34 -3.77 -1.01 2.35
N LEU A 35 -4.03 -1.12 1.04
CA LEU A 35 -3.16 -0.61 -0.03
C LEU A 35 -2.93 0.89 0.12
N TRP A 36 -4.00 1.67 0.30
CA TRP A 36 -3.91 3.13 0.44
C TRP A 36 -3.10 3.52 1.68
N LEU A 37 -3.35 2.89 2.83
CA LEU A 37 -2.61 3.14 4.07
C LEU A 37 -1.12 2.80 3.93
N THR A 38 -0.82 1.65 3.31
CA THR A 38 0.55 1.20 3.06
C THR A 38 1.28 2.18 2.13
N TRP A 39 0.62 2.64 1.08
CA TRP A 39 1.19 3.65 0.18
C TRP A 39 1.38 4.99 0.87
N LYS A 40 0.41 5.42 1.69
CA LYS A 40 0.52 6.69 2.41
C LYS A 40 1.68 6.69 3.40
N GLN A 41 1.91 5.56 4.09
CA GLN A 41 3.08 5.36 4.95
C GLN A 41 4.39 5.50 4.17
N PHE A 42 4.48 4.85 3.00
CA PHE A 42 5.63 4.99 2.12
C PHE A 42 5.86 6.45 1.72
N GLU A 43 4.82 7.14 1.25
CA GLU A 43 4.94 8.54 0.85
C GLU A 43 5.39 9.39 2.03
N ASN A 44 4.81 9.20 3.22
CA ASN A 44 5.16 9.97 4.40
C ASN A 44 6.60 9.73 4.85
N LEU A 45 7.15 8.53 4.69
CA LEU A 45 8.54 8.23 5.03
C LEU A 45 9.55 8.67 3.97
N PHE A 46 9.25 8.41 2.70
CA PHE A 46 10.24 8.49 1.61
C PHE A 46 9.88 9.51 0.51
N GLY A 47 8.65 9.99 0.47
CA GLY A 47 8.11 10.82 -0.62
C GLY A 47 8.08 12.33 -0.37
N HIS A 48 8.20 12.81 0.88
CA HIS A 48 7.94 14.22 1.24
C HIS A 48 9.21 15.03 1.58
N GLY A 49 10.26 14.90 0.79
CA GLY A 49 11.46 15.75 0.88
C GLY A 49 12.72 15.04 1.38
N PRO A 50 13.91 15.59 1.05
CA PRO A 50 15.20 14.97 1.39
C PRO A 50 15.45 14.88 2.89
N GLU A 51 14.87 15.77 3.70
CA GLU A 51 15.09 15.85 5.15
C GLU A 51 14.60 14.59 5.87
N ARG A 52 13.46 14.02 5.44
CA ARG A 52 12.94 12.77 6.02
C ARG A 52 13.86 11.61 5.68
N VAL A 53 14.29 11.51 4.43
CA VAL A 53 15.22 10.46 3.98
C VAL A 53 16.58 10.59 4.68
N GLU A 54 17.07 11.79 4.91
CA GLU A 54 18.30 12.05 5.64
C GLU A 54 18.20 11.57 7.10
N LEU A 55 17.09 11.90 7.79
CA LEU A 55 16.84 11.42 9.15
C LEU A 55 16.80 9.89 9.21
N LEU A 56 16.11 9.23 8.27
CA LEU A 56 16.05 7.77 8.21
C LEU A 56 17.44 7.16 7.94
N ASN A 57 18.24 7.78 7.06
CA ASN A 57 19.61 7.35 6.80
C ASN A 57 20.50 7.47 8.04
N LYS A 58 20.39 8.58 8.79
CA LYS A 58 21.09 8.80 10.06
C LYS A 58 20.66 7.80 11.14
N ALA A 59 19.37 7.44 11.19
CA ALA A 59 18.83 6.52 12.18
C ALA A 59 19.15 5.04 11.89
N GLY A 60 19.24 4.66 10.61
CA GLY A 60 19.44 3.26 10.24
C GLY A 60 19.36 3.01 8.74
N ALA A 61 20.25 3.62 7.96
CA ALA A 61 20.25 3.56 6.49
C ALA A 61 20.02 2.14 5.92
N ALA A 62 20.77 1.13 6.39
CA ALA A 62 20.64 -0.23 5.86
C ALA A 62 19.27 -0.87 6.14
N PHE A 63 18.65 -0.55 7.28
CA PHE A 63 17.30 -1.00 7.62
C PHE A 63 16.26 -0.29 6.76
N PHE A 64 16.31 1.05 6.71
CA PHE A 64 15.32 1.83 5.95
C PHE A 64 15.42 1.61 4.44
N TYR A 65 16.60 1.30 3.90
CA TYR A 65 16.75 0.82 2.52
C TYR A 65 15.96 -0.46 2.24
N ARG A 66 15.89 -1.39 3.20
CA ARG A 66 15.07 -2.61 3.06
C ARG A 66 13.59 -2.29 3.17
N VAL A 67 13.23 -1.42 4.11
CA VAL A 67 11.84 -0.99 4.34
C VAL A 67 11.27 -0.30 3.11
N ASP A 68 11.99 0.67 2.52
CA ASP A 68 11.64 1.36 1.28
C ASP A 68 11.28 0.37 0.16
N ARG A 69 12.16 -0.59 -0.10
CA ARG A 69 11.95 -1.63 -1.12
C ARG A 69 10.75 -2.51 -0.83
N HIS A 70 10.54 -2.89 0.44
CA HIS A 70 9.42 -3.75 0.82
C HIS A 70 8.08 -3.02 0.73
N PHE A 71 8.02 -1.72 1.01
CA PHE A 71 6.83 -0.91 0.74
C PHE A 71 6.48 -0.91 -0.74
N PHE A 72 7.46 -0.63 -1.61
CA PHE A 72 7.26 -0.65 -3.05
C PHE A 72 6.74 -2.01 -3.54
N GLU A 73 7.37 -3.11 -3.10
CA GLU A 73 6.96 -4.47 -3.45
C GLU A 73 5.54 -4.79 -2.95
N ALA A 74 5.21 -4.42 -1.71
CA ALA A 74 3.91 -4.65 -1.11
C ALA A 74 2.78 -3.92 -1.85
N VAL A 75 2.98 -2.64 -2.16
CA VAL A 75 2.01 -1.80 -2.90
C VAL A 75 1.82 -2.33 -4.31
N THR A 76 2.92 -2.67 -5.00
CA THR A 76 2.87 -3.25 -6.36
C THR A 76 2.07 -4.55 -6.39
N LEU A 77 2.30 -5.43 -5.40
CA LEU A 77 1.57 -6.70 -5.32
C LEU A 77 0.09 -6.49 -4.96
N ALA A 78 -0.24 -5.53 -4.11
CA ALA A 78 -1.63 -5.20 -3.79
C ALA A 78 -2.40 -4.65 -5.00
N LEU A 79 -1.76 -3.76 -5.78
CA LEU A 79 -2.31 -3.32 -7.08
C LEU A 79 -2.59 -4.50 -8.02
N CYS A 80 -1.69 -5.49 -8.06
CA CYS A 80 -1.91 -6.68 -8.88
C CYS A 80 -3.08 -7.52 -8.36
N ARG A 81 -3.15 -7.81 -7.06
CA ARG A 81 -4.24 -8.65 -6.50
C ARG A 81 -5.62 -8.06 -6.77
N LEU A 82 -5.76 -6.74 -6.61
CA LEU A 82 -7.00 -6.03 -6.88
C LEU A 82 -7.34 -5.90 -8.37
N SER A 83 -6.37 -6.00 -9.28
CA SER A 83 -6.54 -5.75 -10.72
C SER A 83 -6.26 -6.94 -11.63
N ASP A 84 -5.94 -8.10 -11.07
CA ASP A 84 -5.69 -9.33 -11.83
C ASP A 84 -6.97 -9.86 -12.48
N PRO A 85 -6.85 -10.73 -13.50
CA PRO A 85 -7.99 -11.42 -14.08
C PRO A 85 -8.81 -12.18 -13.03
N VAL A 86 -10.09 -12.39 -13.31
CA VAL A 86 -11.02 -13.11 -12.41
C VAL A 86 -10.59 -14.55 -12.08
N LYS A 87 -9.68 -15.13 -12.87
CA LYS A 87 -9.07 -16.43 -12.61
C LYS A 87 -7.57 -16.42 -12.92
N SER A 88 -6.80 -17.14 -12.12
CA SER A 88 -5.39 -17.44 -12.37
C SER A 88 -5.10 -18.91 -12.09
N ALA A 89 -4.41 -19.59 -13.01
CA ALA A 89 -4.09 -21.01 -12.89
C ALA A 89 -5.29 -21.90 -12.50
N GLY A 90 -6.47 -21.60 -13.04
CA GLY A 90 -7.71 -22.35 -12.77
C GLY A 90 -8.44 -21.99 -11.46
N LYS A 91 -7.89 -21.11 -10.62
CA LYS A 91 -8.52 -20.66 -9.36
C LYS A 91 -9.14 -19.28 -9.53
N SER A 92 -10.27 -19.04 -8.86
CA SER A 92 -10.92 -17.73 -8.84
C SER A 92 -10.15 -16.75 -7.96
N ASN A 93 -10.00 -15.51 -8.43
CA ASN A 93 -9.38 -14.43 -7.68
C ASN A 93 -10.47 -13.50 -7.12
N LEU A 94 -10.22 -12.93 -5.95
CA LEU A 94 -10.98 -11.79 -5.45
C LEU A 94 -10.35 -10.52 -6.03
N THR A 95 -11.01 -9.94 -7.03
CA THR A 95 -10.49 -8.83 -7.84
C THR A 95 -11.64 -7.92 -8.24
N VAL A 96 -11.37 -6.62 -8.43
CA VAL A 96 -12.40 -5.67 -8.90
C VAL A 96 -12.89 -6.01 -10.30
N MET A 97 -12.10 -6.76 -11.07
CA MET A 97 -12.45 -7.23 -12.41
C MET A 97 -13.70 -8.13 -12.44
N ARG A 98 -14.18 -8.60 -11.28
CA ARG A 98 -15.43 -9.35 -11.17
C ARG A 98 -16.67 -8.49 -11.27
N PHE A 99 -16.60 -7.18 -11.03
CA PHE A 99 -17.79 -6.38 -10.76
C PHE A 99 -18.71 -6.17 -11.96
N GLU A 100 -18.18 -6.24 -13.19
CA GLU A 100 -18.99 -6.11 -14.40
C GLU A 100 -20.15 -7.13 -14.46
N GLN A 101 -19.95 -8.33 -13.91
CA GLN A 101 -20.98 -9.39 -13.94
C GLN A 101 -22.17 -9.11 -13.02
N PHE A 102 -22.04 -8.19 -12.07
CA PHE A 102 -23.09 -7.83 -11.11
C PHE A 102 -23.91 -6.61 -11.55
N MET A 103 -23.56 -5.98 -12.68
CA MET A 103 -24.29 -4.82 -13.20
C MET A 103 -25.62 -5.27 -13.81
N ASP A 104 -26.71 -4.65 -13.36
CA ASP A 104 -28.10 -5.01 -13.68
C ASP A 104 -28.68 -4.26 -14.89
N THR A 105 -28.05 -3.16 -15.30
CA THR A 105 -28.43 -2.37 -16.48
C THR A 105 -27.26 -2.22 -17.46
N GLU A 106 -27.58 -2.03 -18.75
CA GLU A 106 -26.55 -1.80 -19.77
C GLU A 106 -25.73 -0.53 -19.49
N ASP A 107 -26.37 0.56 -19.04
CA ASP A 107 -25.66 1.80 -18.69
C ASP A 107 -24.63 1.59 -17.57
N ARG A 108 -25.01 0.85 -16.51
CA ARG A 108 -24.11 0.51 -15.40
C ARG A 108 -22.99 -0.40 -15.86
N LYS A 109 -23.29 -1.36 -16.74
CA LYS A 109 -22.31 -2.27 -17.30
C LYS A 109 -21.30 -1.55 -18.18
N THR A 110 -21.74 -0.67 -19.08
CA THR A 110 -20.87 0.19 -19.88
C THR A 110 -19.97 1.02 -18.97
N ARG A 111 -20.54 1.70 -17.98
CA ARG A 111 -19.76 2.53 -17.05
C ARG A 111 -18.74 1.72 -16.26
N MET A 112 -19.13 0.55 -15.75
CA MET A 112 -18.21 -0.35 -15.04
C MET A 112 -17.08 -0.83 -15.97
N SER A 113 -17.38 -1.18 -17.21
CA SER A 113 -16.38 -1.63 -18.20
C SER A 113 -15.31 -0.56 -18.45
N GLU A 114 -15.72 0.71 -18.61
CA GLU A 114 -14.80 1.85 -18.73
C GLU A 114 -13.87 1.98 -17.52
N LEU A 115 -14.41 1.88 -16.30
CA LEU A 115 -13.64 1.98 -15.07
C LEU A 115 -12.65 0.81 -14.93
N LEU A 116 -13.08 -0.41 -15.25
CA LEU A 116 -12.22 -1.59 -15.22
C LEU A 116 -11.10 -1.51 -16.26
N GLU A 117 -11.35 -0.94 -17.44
CA GLU A 117 -10.32 -0.74 -18.45
C GLU A 117 -9.30 0.32 -18.03
N ALA A 118 -9.75 1.40 -17.38
CA ALA A 118 -8.85 2.37 -16.76
C ALA A 118 -7.97 1.71 -15.68
N VAL A 119 -8.54 0.85 -14.83
CA VAL A 119 -7.75 0.07 -13.85
C VAL A 119 -6.73 -0.82 -14.54
N LYS A 120 -7.12 -1.57 -15.59
CA LYS A 120 -6.19 -2.45 -16.31
C LYS A 120 -5.00 -1.67 -16.84
N THR A 121 -5.26 -0.55 -17.50
CA THR A 121 -4.24 0.34 -18.08
C THR A 121 -3.32 0.90 -16.99
N ALA A 122 -3.89 1.48 -15.93
CA ALA A 122 -3.12 2.10 -14.86
C ALA A 122 -2.25 1.10 -14.08
N THR A 123 -2.63 -0.17 -14.04
CA THR A 123 -1.90 -1.23 -13.30
C THR A 123 -0.99 -2.09 -14.17
N GLU A 124 -0.81 -1.77 -15.45
CA GLU A 124 0.04 -2.58 -16.34
C GLU A 124 1.49 -2.65 -15.88
N PHE A 125 2.06 -1.54 -15.40
CA PHE A 125 3.42 -1.52 -14.89
C PHE A 125 3.57 -2.48 -13.70
N ALA A 126 2.58 -2.50 -12.79
CA ALA A 126 2.63 -3.34 -11.61
C ALA A 126 2.69 -4.84 -11.99
N ARG A 127 1.96 -5.25 -13.03
CA ARG A 127 2.00 -6.63 -13.54
C ARG A 127 3.37 -6.99 -14.13
N ASP A 128 3.99 -6.07 -14.88
CA ASP A 128 5.34 -6.26 -15.42
C ASP A 128 6.37 -6.45 -14.28
N TRP A 129 6.34 -5.57 -13.28
CA TRP A 129 7.19 -5.66 -12.09
C TRP A 129 6.98 -6.96 -11.31
N ARG A 130 5.72 -7.34 -11.05
CA ARG A 130 5.41 -8.60 -10.39
C ARG A 130 6.02 -9.78 -11.15
N ASN A 131 5.71 -9.87 -12.44
CA ASN A 131 6.04 -11.04 -13.25
C ASN A 131 7.54 -11.19 -13.46
N ARG A 132 8.30 -10.09 -13.56
CA ARG A 132 9.71 -10.16 -13.97
C ARG A 132 10.70 -9.91 -12.84
N ARG A 133 10.27 -9.27 -11.74
CA ARG A 133 11.18 -8.81 -10.68
C ARG A 133 10.83 -9.26 -9.28
N ILE A 134 9.54 -9.25 -8.91
CA ILE A 134 9.10 -9.42 -7.50
C ILE A 134 8.74 -10.89 -7.23
N SER A 135 7.83 -11.47 -8.01
CA SER A 135 7.37 -12.85 -7.81
C SER A 135 8.24 -13.88 -8.54
N HIS A 136 8.93 -13.46 -9.60
CA HIS A 136 9.86 -14.30 -10.35
C HIS A 136 11.17 -13.56 -10.62
N ASN A 137 12.25 -14.33 -10.84
CA ASN A 137 13.51 -13.82 -11.36
C ASN A 137 13.52 -14.06 -12.87
N ASP A 138 13.02 -13.10 -13.64
CA ASP A 138 13.10 -13.19 -15.09
C ASP A 138 14.56 -13.30 -15.54
N TYR A 139 14.88 -14.38 -16.25
CA TYR A 139 16.27 -14.72 -16.57
C TYR A 139 16.90 -13.66 -17.46
N GLU A 140 16.21 -13.29 -18.55
CA GLU A 140 16.70 -12.33 -19.55
C GLU A 140 16.86 -10.93 -18.95
N LEU A 141 15.95 -10.48 -18.08
CA LEU A 141 16.12 -9.25 -17.32
C LEU A 141 17.33 -9.32 -16.37
N LYS A 142 17.60 -10.47 -15.73
CA LYS A 142 18.73 -10.63 -14.81
C LYS A 142 20.08 -10.62 -15.50
N ILE A 143 20.17 -11.17 -16.71
CA ILE A 143 21.40 -11.18 -17.50
C ILE A 143 21.53 -9.95 -18.42
N GLY A 144 20.52 -9.07 -18.44
CA GLY A 144 20.55 -7.79 -19.15
C GLY A 144 20.29 -7.87 -20.65
N THR A 145 19.55 -8.89 -21.11
CA THR A 145 19.25 -9.10 -22.54
C THR A 145 17.81 -8.75 -22.92
N ALA A 146 16.93 -8.53 -21.95
CA ALA A 146 15.55 -8.10 -22.19
C ALA A 146 15.40 -6.57 -22.09
N GLU A 147 14.30 -6.06 -22.62
CA GLU A 147 13.86 -4.67 -22.40
C GLU A 147 13.74 -4.37 -20.89
N PRO A 148 14.00 -3.12 -20.46
CA PRO A 148 13.82 -2.71 -19.07
C PRO A 148 12.40 -2.98 -18.54
N LEU A 149 12.26 -2.97 -17.21
CA LEU A 149 10.93 -2.95 -16.59
C LEU A 149 10.21 -1.65 -16.97
N LYS A 150 8.88 -1.71 -17.07
CA LYS A 150 8.06 -0.49 -17.20
C LYS A 150 8.35 0.47 -16.04
N ASP A 151 8.29 1.78 -16.29
CA ASP A 151 8.47 2.75 -15.22
C ASP A 151 7.39 2.57 -14.14
N ALA A 152 7.81 2.67 -12.87
CA ALA A 152 6.94 2.58 -11.70
C ALA A 152 7.12 3.84 -10.84
N THR A 153 6.61 4.96 -11.35
CA THR A 153 6.71 6.26 -10.67
C THR A 153 5.64 6.38 -9.58
N ARG A 154 5.83 7.35 -8.68
CA ARG A 154 4.81 7.67 -7.66
C ARG A 154 3.49 8.14 -8.29
N ASP A 155 3.56 8.86 -9.40
CA ASP A 155 2.37 9.31 -10.12
C ASP A 155 1.60 8.11 -10.67
N LEU A 156 2.28 7.13 -11.27
CA LEU A 156 1.65 5.90 -11.75
C LEU A 156 1.05 5.07 -10.61
N MET A 157 1.70 5.01 -9.44
CA MET A 157 1.13 4.38 -8.24
C MET A 157 -0.16 5.09 -7.79
N ASN A 158 -0.13 6.43 -7.70
CA ASN A 158 -1.27 7.24 -7.32
C ASN A 158 -2.44 7.10 -8.31
N GLU A 159 -2.16 7.12 -9.61
CA GLU A 159 -3.14 6.88 -10.68
C GLU A 159 -3.79 5.51 -10.56
N ALA A 160 -3.00 4.45 -10.32
CA ALA A 160 -3.50 3.09 -10.16
C ALA A 160 -4.38 2.93 -8.92
N ILE A 161 -3.97 3.50 -7.77
CA ILE A 161 -4.76 3.49 -6.53
C ILE A 161 -6.08 4.26 -6.73
N SER A 162 -6.03 5.39 -7.44
CA SER A 162 -7.21 6.21 -7.76
C SER A 162 -8.16 5.49 -8.72
N ALA A 163 -7.66 4.80 -9.74
CA ALA A 163 -8.49 4.03 -10.67
C ALA A 163 -9.25 2.92 -9.93
N LEU A 164 -8.61 2.20 -9.01
CA LEU A 164 -9.26 1.21 -8.15
C LEU A 164 -10.33 1.84 -7.25
N PHE A 165 -10.03 3.00 -6.67
CA PHE A 165 -11.00 3.75 -5.87
C PHE A 165 -12.25 4.11 -6.68
N GLN A 166 -12.11 4.55 -7.93
CA GLN A 166 -13.26 4.92 -8.76
C GLN A 166 -14.23 3.75 -9.00
N VAL A 167 -13.71 2.53 -9.14
CA VAL A 167 -14.54 1.31 -9.24
C VAL A 167 -15.35 1.10 -7.95
N LEU A 168 -14.68 1.17 -6.79
CA LEU A 168 -15.32 0.98 -5.48
C LEU A 168 -16.32 2.11 -5.16
N GLY A 169 -15.98 3.34 -5.53
CA GLY A 169 -16.81 4.53 -5.37
C GLY A 169 -18.06 4.49 -6.23
N PHE A 170 -17.96 3.98 -7.45
CA PHE A 170 -19.13 3.77 -8.31
C PHE A 170 -20.13 2.78 -7.69
N ILE A 171 -19.66 1.64 -7.18
CA ILE A 171 -20.53 0.66 -6.51
C ILE A 171 -21.17 1.26 -5.26
N SER A 172 -20.37 1.98 -4.45
CA SER A 172 -20.86 2.65 -3.25
C SER A 172 -21.99 3.64 -3.57
N ALA A 173 -21.82 4.46 -4.60
CA ALA A 173 -22.82 5.44 -4.98
C ALA A 173 -24.08 4.78 -5.57
N GLU A 174 -23.92 3.85 -6.50
CA GLU A 174 -25.04 3.29 -7.27
C GLU A 174 -25.89 2.26 -6.51
N PHE A 175 -25.27 1.53 -5.56
CA PHE A 175 -25.94 0.40 -4.89
C PHE A 175 -26.08 0.56 -3.39
N LEU A 176 -25.26 1.42 -2.76
CA LEU A 176 -25.26 1.59 -1.30
C LEU A 176 -25.76 2.96 -0.85
N ASP A 177 -25.98 3.90 -1.76
CA ASP A 177 -26.29 5.32 -1.48
C ASP A 177 -25.27 5.94 -0.50
N GLN A 178 -24.00 5.59 -0.72
CA GLN A 178 -22.88 6.01 0.13
C GLN A 178 -21.82 6.69 -0.74
N HIS A 179 -21.30 7.82 -0.25
CA HIS A 179 -20.14 8.46 -0.86
C HIS A 179 -18.87 8.02 -0.12
N LEU A 180 -17.93 7.42 -0.85
CA LEU A 180 -16.60 7.13 -0.31
C LEU A 180 -15.70 8.34 -0.43
N HIS A 181 -14.86 8.55 0.58
CA HIS A 181 -13.72 9.46 0.49
C HIS A 181 -12.51 8.71 -0.06
N ASN A 182 -11.70 9.38 -0.87
CA ASN A 182 -10.46 8.86 -1.44
C ASN A 182 -9.28 8.88 -0.45
N GLU A 183 -9.58 9.03 0.84
CA GLU A 183 -8.62 9.04 1.94
C GLU A 183 -9.08 8.09 3.04
N VAL A 184 -8.15 7.34 3.61
CA VAL A 184 -8.42 6.45 4.74
C VAL A 184 -7.92 7.11 6.01
N ILE A 185 -8.76 7.10 7.06
CA ILE A 185 -8.36 7.61 8.37
C ILE A 185 -7.42 6.59 9.01
N ASP A 186 -6.17 7.01 9.19
CA ASP A 186 -5.13 6.23 9.85
C ASP A 186 -5.22 6.34 11.39
N HIS A 187 -4.51 5.46 12.09
CA HIS A 187 -4.39 5.48 13.54
C HIS A 187 -3.50 6.63 14.04
N LEU A 188 -3.79 7.12 15.25
CA LEU A 188 -3.02 8.23 15.87
C LEU A 188 -1.53 7.90 16.13
N ASN A 189 -1.16 6.61 16.24
CA ASN A 189 0.22 6.18 16.44
C ASN A 189 0.77 5.56 15.15
N ASN A 190 1.16 6.42 14.22
CA ASN A 190 1.58 6.04 12.87
C ASN A 190 3.04 6.42 12.56
N GLU A 191 3.43 6.33 11.29
CA GLU A 191 4.78 6.59 10.80
C GLU A 191 5.25 8.02 11.06
N MET A 192 4.34 9.00 11.16
CA MET A 192 4.70 10.38 11.49
C MET A 192 5.14 10.49 12.97
N VAL A 193 4.47 9.80 13.88
CA VAL A 193 4.90 9.72 15.29
C VAL A 193 6.25 8.99 15.41
N MET A 194 6.50 7.99 14.55
CA MET A 194 7.80 7.33 14.49
C MET A 194 8.90 8.28 14.01
N LEU A 195 8.65 9.07 12.96
CA LEU A 195 9.58 10.11 12.49
C LEU A 195 9.91 11.13 13.57
N GLU A 196 8.90 11.62 14.30
CA GLU A 196 9.10 12.54 15.43
C GLU A 196 10.00 11.92 16.50
N ARG A 197 9.75 10.66 16.87
CA ARG A 197 10.58 9.94 17.85
C ARG A 197 12.02 9.74 17.37
N LEU A 198 12.22 9.43 16.09
CA LEU A 198 13.56 9.32 15.50
C LEU A 198 14.27 10.67 15.52
N TYR A 199 13.58 11.75 15.18
CA TYR A 199 14.13 13.10 15.19
C TYR A 199 14.61 13.49 16.60
N LEU A 200 13.72 13.41 17.59
CA LEU A 200 14.05 13.71 18.98
C LEU A 200 15.16 12.80 19.54
N GLY A 201 15.15 11.52 19.13
CA GLY A 201 16.18 10.56 19.47
C GLY A 201 17.55 10.93 18.89
N HIS A 202 17.58 11.40 17.64
CA HIS A 202 18.79 11.83 16.96
C HIS A 202 19.37 13.11 17.58
N GLU A 203 18.54 14.14 17.82
CA GLU A 203 18.95 15.38 18.50
C GLU A 203 19.55 15.12 19.90
N THR A 204 18.96 14.16 20.63
CA THR A 204 19.49 13.74 21.93
C THR A 204 20.80 12.98 21.79
N TRP A 205 20.93 12.17 20.73
CA TRP A 205 22.15 11.44 20.44
C TRP A 205 23.32 12.37 20.13
N GLU A 206 23.12 13.34 19.24
CA GLU A 206 24.17 14.29 18.84
C GLU A 206 24.69 15.08 20.04
N ARG A 207 23.78 15.63 20.86
CA ARG A 207 24.16 16.34 22.09
C ARG A 207 24.97 15.49 23.07
N LYS A 208 24.56 14.23 23.29
CA LYS A 208 25.31 13.32 24.15
C LYS A 208 26.69 12.98 23.60
N MET A 209 26.82 12.93 22.27
CA MET A 209 28.12 12.73 21.62
C MET A 209 29.02 13.94 21.83
N GLU A 210 28.49 15.16 21.68
CA GLU A 210 29.21 16.40 21.97
C GLU A 210 29.65 16.48 23.43
N ASP A 211 28.76 16.19 24.39
CA ASP A 211 29.08 16.18 25.82
C ASP A 211 30.16 15.15 26.15
N PHE A 212 30.13 13.98 25.51
CA PHE A 212 31.15 12.94 25.66
C PHE A 212 32.51 13.40 25.11
N LEU A 213 32.53 14.01 23.92
CA LEU A 213 33.75 14.55 23.31
C LEU A 213 34.36 15.68 24.14
N ASN A 214 33.53 16.45 24.86
CA ASN A 214 33.95 17.54 25.73
C ASN A 214 34.23 17.10 27.18
N GLU A 215 34.43 15.80 27.43
CA GLU A 215 34.75 15.21 28.76
C GLU A 215 33.71 15.48 29.87
N HIS A 216 32.50 15.89 29.50
CA HIS A 216 31.38 16.15 30.42
C HIS A 216 30.34 15.01 30.45
N GLY A 217 30.54 13.94 29.68
CA GLY A 217 29.57 12.86 29.50
C GLY A 217 29.65 11.73 30.54
N THR A 218 28.50 11.33 31.08
CA THR A 218 28.36 10.05 31.80
C THR A 218 28.40 8.85 30.85
N PRO A 219 29.00 7.71 31.25
CA PRO A 219 29.00 6.48 30.46
C PRO A 219 27.60 6.04 30.02
N ARG A 220 27.49 5.58 28.79
CA ARG A 220 26.20 5.19 28.21
C ARG A 220 25.76 3.84 28.75
N VAL A 221 24.72 3.83 29.58
CA VAL A 221 24.05 2.60 30.01
C VAL A 221 22.90 2.32 29.06
N LEU A 222 23.04 1.27 28.24
CA LEU A 222 21.96 0.78 27.39
C LEU A 222 21.23 -0.38 28.07
N PRO A 223 19.90 -0.47 27.91
CA PRO A 223 19.16 -1.69 28.22
C PRO A 223 19.78 -2.90 27.49
N SER A 224 19.86 -4.03 28.18
CA SER A 224 20.47 -5.27 27.65
C SER A 224 19.80 -5.81 26.39
N TRP A 225 18.53 -5.48 26.13
CA TRP A 225 17.83 -5.89 24.91
C TRP A 225 18.25 -5.10 23.67
N LEU A 226 19.01 -3.99 23.82
CA LEU A 226 19.56 -3.21 22.70
C LEU A 226 20.96 -3.66 22.27
N THR A 227 21.56 -4.64 22.96
CA THR A 227 22.86 -5.19 22.61
C THR A 227 22.68 -6.58 21.99
N THR A 228 23.43 -6.87 20.93
CA THR A 228 23.45 -8.22 20.31
C THR A 228 24.38 -9.19 21.06
N GLU A 229 25.12 -8.70 22.03
CA GLU A 229 25.94 -9.52 22.93
C GLU A 229 25.05 -10.17 23.99
N LYS A 230 25.09 -11.50 24.03
CA LYS A 230 24.49 -12.32 25.09
C LYS A 230 25.47 -12.50 26.23
#